data_AF-A0A7C5A1F3-F1
#
_entry.id   AF-A0A7C5A1F3-F1
#
_cell.length_a   1.000
_cell.length_b   1.000
_cell.length_c   1.000
_cell.angle_alpha   90.00
_cell.angle_beta   90.00
_cell.angle_gamma   90.00
#
_symmetry.space_group_name_H-M   'P 1'
#
loop_
_entity.id
_entity.type
_entity.pdbx_description
1 polymer ?
#
loop_
_entity_poly.entity_id
_entity_poly.type
_entity_poly.pdbx_seq_one_letter_code
_entity_poly.pdbx_strand_id
1 'polypeptide(L)'
;MKIMEVSELSGLSSDTLRYYERIGLIPPVNRNGSGIRDYSEVDLKRLEFVKCMRSAGLPIEVLLEYFKLSEQGDQTIEARKAILKEQRALLAARIAEMQKTLDLLDYKINLYENIVLKTEKEIIQTEN
;
A
#
# COMPACT_ATOMS: atom_id res chain seq x y z
N MET A 1 11.66 -20.54 1.36
CA MET A 1 11.31 -20.22 -0.04
C MET A 1 12.42 -19.43 -0.70
N LYS A 2 12.75 -19.72 -1.96
CA LYS A 2 13.77 -18.99 -2.72
C LYS A 2 13.25 -17.61 -3.14
N ILE A 3 14.17 -16.67 -3.35
CA ILE A 3 13.81 -15.28 -3.71
C ILE A 3 12.90 -15.16 -4.95
N MET A 4 13.06 -16.04 -5.94
CA MET A 4 12.21 -16.04 -7.14
C MET A 4 10.76 -16.42 -6.81
N GLU A 5 10.57 -17.47 -6.01
CA GLU A 5 9.24 -17.91 -5.55
C GLU A 5 8.55 -16.82 -4.72
N VAL A 6 9.31 -16.16 -3.85
CA VAL A 6 8.79 -15.02 -3.05
C VAL A 6 8.46 -13.84 -3.95
N SER A 7 9.25 -13.58 -4.98
CA SER A 7 9.02 -12.50 -5.94
C SER A 7 7.70 -12.71 -6.68
N GLU A 8 7.43 -13.92 -7.14
CA GLU A 8 6.18 -14.31 -7.80
C GLU A 8 4.99 -14.22 -6.84
N LEU A 9 5.11 -14.78 -5.63
CA LEU A 9 4.03 -14.80 -4.64
C LEU A 9 3.68 -13.40 -4.13
N SER A 10 4.69 -12.58 -3.83
CA SER A 10 4.49 -11.24 -3.27
C SER A 10 4.24 -10.17 -4.33
N GLY A 11 4.54 -10.45 -5.62
CA GLY A 11 4.52 -9.45 -6.69
C GLY A 11 5.59 -8.36 -6.54
N LEU A 12 6.57 -8.53 -5.63
CA LEU A 12 7.70 -7.63 -5.48
C LEU A 12 8.87 -8.14 -6.31
N SER A 13 9.58 -7.25 -7.00
CA SER A 13 10.80 -7.66 -7.71
C SER A 13 11.85 -8.21 -6.74
N SER A 14 12.70 -9.11 -7.22
CA SER A 14 13.84 -9.61 -6.43
C SER A 14 14.74 -8.48 -5.92
N ASP A 15 14.84 -7.36 -6.66
CA ASP A 15 15.60 -6.18 -6.23
C ASP A 15 14.92 -5.43 -5.10
N THR A 16 13.58 -5.33 -5.11
CA THR A 16 12.83 -4.77 -3.98
C THR A 16 12.99 -5.63 -2.72
N LEU A 17 12.97 -6.97 -2.86
CA LEU A 17 13.21 -7.87 -1.72
C LEU A 17 14.61 -7.67 -1.14
N ARG A 18 15.65 -7.61 -1.99
CA ARG A 18 17.03 -7.31 -1.57
C ARG A 18 17.15 -5.93 -0.94
N TYR A 19 16.44 -4.95 -1.49
CA TYR A 19 16.42 -3.59 -0.97
C TYR A 19 15.82 -3.56 0.43
N TYR A 20 14.68 -4.21 0.65
CA TYR A 20 14.03 -4.28 1.97
C TYR A 20 14.90 -4.98 3.01
N GLU A 21 15.61 -6.04 2.64
CA GLU A 21 16.60 -6.66 3.52
C GLU A 21 17.74 -5.69 3.85
N ARG A 22 18.30 -5.03 2.83
CA ARG A 22 19.45 -4.13 2.97
C ARG A 22 19.18 -2.95 3.92
N ILE A 23 17.98 -2.41 3.90
CA ILE A 23 17.60 -1.29 4.77
C ILE A 23 17.08 -1.74 6.14
N GLY A 24 17.01 -3.06 6.41
CA GLY A 24 16.50 -3.62 7.67
C GLY A 24 14.98 -3.62 7.80
N LEU A 25 14.25 -3.46 6.69
CA LEU A 25 12.79 -3.50 6.68
C LEU A 25 12.25 -4.93 6.82
N ILE A 26 13.01 -5.91 6.35
CA ILE A 26 12.88 -7.32 6.74
C ILE A 26 14.18 -7.76 7.43
N PRO A 27 14.12 -8.73 8.35
CA PRO A 27 15.34 -9.22 8.99
C PRO A 27 16.28 -9.85 7.95
N PRO A 28 17.58 -10.00 8.26
CA PRO A 28 18.51 -10.73 7.41
C PRO A 28 17.96 -12.12 7.09
N VAL A 29 17.86 -12.43 5.80
CA VAL A 29 17.26 -13.69 5.34
C VAL A 29 18.29 -14.80 5.46
N ASN A 30 17.88 -15.95 6.00
CA ASN A 30 18.75 -17.11 6.09
C ASN A 30 19.25 -17.53 4.70
N ARG A 31 20.42 -18.17 4.67
CA ARG A 31 20.95 -18.79 3.46
C ARG A 31 20.95 -20.29 3.61
N ASN A 32 20.52 -21.00 2.56
CA ASN A 32 20.60 -22.45 2.51
C ASN A 32 22.05 -22.93 2.28
N GLY A 33 22.26 -24.25 2.28
CA GLY A 33 23.59 -24.86 2.09
C GLY A 33 24.29 -24.52 0.76
N SER A 34 23.58 -23.94 -0.21
CA SER A 34 24.14 -23.46 -1.49
C SER A 34 24.38 -21.93 -1.50
N GLY A 35 24.22 -21.25 -0.36
CA GLY A 35 24.41 -19.80 -0.23
C GLY A 35 23.26 -18.95 -0.77
N ILE A 36 22.12 -19.56 -1.13
CA ILE A 36 20.94 -18.87 -1.67
C ILE A 36 20.02 -18.44 -0.53
N ARG A 37 19.42 -17.25 -0.64
CA ARG A 37 18.42 -16.75 0.30
C ARG A 37 17.23 -17.69 0.41
N ASP A 38 16.85 -17.99 1.65
CA ASP A 38 15.75 -18.86 2.01
C ASP A 38 14.83 -18.15 3.01
N TYR A 39 13.70 -17.67 2.49
CA TYR A 39 12.70 -16.91 3.23
C TYR A 39 11.78 -17.85 4.01
N SER A 40 11.57 -17.54 5.29
CA SER A 40 10.63 -18.23 6.16
C SER A 40 9.21 -17.67 6.01
N GLU A 41 8.21 -18.38 6.54
CA GLU A 41 6.83 -17.87 6.60
C GLU A 41 6.70 -16.56 7.38
N VAL A 42 7.55 -16.36 8.39
CA VAL A 42 7.57 -15.12 9.18
C VAL A 42 8.04 -13.94 8.32
N ASP A 43 9.04 -14.17 7.45
CA ASP A 43 9.50 -13.15 6.50
C ASP A 43 8.40 -12.77 5.51
N LEU A 44 7.61 -13.76 5.06
CA LEU A 44 6.48 -13.52 4.16
C LEU A 44 5.38 -12.68 4.82
N LYS A 45 5.02 -12.97 6.07
CA LYS A 45 4.04 -12.16 6.81
C LYS A 45 4.52 -10.72 7.00
N ARG A 46 5.81 -10.54 7.29
CA ARG A 46 6.42 -9.20 7.37
C ARG A 46 6.40 -8.48 6.02
N LEU A 47 6.72 -9.18 4.94
CA LEU A 47 6.65 -8.65 3.57
C LEU A 47 5.23 -8.24 3.16
N GLU A 48 4.22 -9.06 3.49
CA GLU A 48 2.82 -8.76 3.22
C GLU A 48 2.37 -7.49 3.94
N PHE A 49 2.71 -7.38 5.23
CA PHE A 49 2.44 -6.18 6.02
C PHE A 49 3.09 -4.93 5.41
N VAL A 50 4.40 -5.02 5.08
CA VAL A 50 5.14 -3.91 4.45
C VAL A 50 4.52 -3.53 3.12
N LYS A 51 4.20 -4.51 2.27
CA LYS A 51 3.57 -4.28 0.96
C LYS A 51 2.26 -3.54 1.13
N CYS A 52 1.38 -4.00 2.02
CA CYS A 52 0.09 -3.36 2.29
C CYS A 52 0.25 -1.89 2.71
N MET A 53 1.12 -1.63 3.68
CA MET A 53 1.37 -0.28 4.18
C MET A 53 1.98 0.64 3.13
N ARG A 54 2.95 0.14 2.34
CA ARG A 54 3.58 0.90 1.25
C ARG A 54 2.60 1.22 0.13
N SER A 55 1.72 0.29 -0.23
CA SER A 55 0.66 0.52 -1.22
C SER A 55 -0.36 1.56 -0.75
N ALA A 56 -0.62 1.66 0.55
CA ALA A 56 -1.43 2.72 1.15
C ALA A 56 -0.69 4.07 1.27
N GLY A 57 0.57 4.15 0.82
CA GLY A 57 1.37 5.38 0.81
C GLY A 57 2.00 5.73 2.15
N LEU A 58 2.18 4.77 3.06
CA LEU A 58 2.92 5.02 4.30
C LEU A 58 4.43 5.12 4.02
N PRO A 59 5.17 6.06 4.66
CA PRO A 59 6.60 6.21 4.47
C PRO A 59 7.37 4.97 4.91
N ILE A 60 8.49 4.70 4.23
CA ILE A 60 9.31 3.51 4.53
C ILE A 60 10.03 3.67 5.88
N GLU A 61 10.36 4.90 6.24
CA GLU A 61 11.02 5.30 7.49
C GLU A 61 10.16 4.95 8.69
N VAL A 62 8.84 5.14 8.59
CA VAL A 62 7.89 4.80 9.65
C VAL A 62 7.83 3.29 9.88
N LEU A 63 7.90 2.50 8.80
CA LEU A 63 7.92 1.04 8.91
C LEU A 63 9.23 0.54 9.50
N LEU A 64 10.36 1.16 9.15
CA LEU A 64 11.66 0.88 9.78
C LEU A 64 11.63 1.14 11.28
N GLU A 65 11.09 2.29 11.70
CA GLU A 65 10.92 2.61 13.12
C GLU A 65 10.03 1.60 13.83
N TYR A 66 8.87 1.27 13.24
CA TYR A 66 7.94 0.28 13.79
C TYR A 66 8.61 -1.07 14.04
N PHE A 67 9.37 -1.58 13.06
CA PHE A 67 10.04 -2.87 13.21
C PHE A 67 11.23 -2.82 14.16
N LYS A 68 12.00 -1.73 14.17
CA LYS A 68 13.07 -1.52 15.16
C LYS A 68 12.54 -1.53 16.60
N LEU A 69 11.35 -0.98 16.83
CA LEU A 69 10.67 -1.08 18.12
C LEU A 69 10.17 -2.51 18.37
N SER A 70 9.63 -3.18 17.35
CA SER A 70 9.14 -4.55 17.48
C SER A 70 10.23 -5.53 17.87
N GLU A 71 11.45 -5.34 17.39
CA GLU A 71 12.62 -6.16 17.70
C GLU A 71 13.10 -5.99 19.14
N GLN A 72 12.72 -4.90 19.83
CA GLN A 72 13.04 -4.70 21.24
C GLN A 72 12.14 -5.54 22.17
N GLY A 73 10.96 -5.97 21.71
CA GLY A 73 10.02 -6.78 22.50
C GLY A 73 8.85 -5.99 23.07
N ASP A 74 8.21 -6.54 24.09
CA ASP A 74 6.89 -6.10 24.56
C ASP A 74 6.88 -4.74 25.27
N GLN A 75 8.03 -4.28 25.76
CA GLN A 75 8.16 -2.95 26.37
C GLN A 75 7.87 -1.79 25.39
N THR A 76 7.91 -2.04 24.08
CA THR A 76 7.64 -1.02 23.05
C THR A 76 6.22 -1.08 22.49
N ILE A 77 5.33 -1.92 23.03
CA ILE A 77 3.96 -2.09 22.49
C ILE A 77 3.23 -0.75 22.36
N GLU A 78 3.28 0.11 23.38
CA GLU A 78 2.58 1.40 23.33
C GLU A 78 3.20 2.37 22.31
N ALA A 79 4.52 2.37 22.13
CA ALA A 79 5.19 3.17 21.10
C ALA A 79 4.81 2.69 19.69
N ARG A 80 4.82 1.37 19.46
CA ARG A 80 4.37 0.76 18.20
C ARG A 80 2.92 1.10 17.88
N LYS A 81 2.05 1.04 18.88
CA LYS A 81 0.63 1.40 18.76
C LYS A 81 0.44 2.88 18.46
N ALA A 82 1.25 3.76 19.03
CA ALA A 82 1.20 5.20 18.74
C ALA A 82 1.51 5.48 17.27
N ILE A 83 2.57 4.86 16.71
CA ILE A 83 2.92 4.96 15.29
C ILE A 83 1.73 4.52 14.42
N LEU A 84 1.13 3.37 14.71
CA LEU A 84 0.00 2.87 13.92
C LEU A 84 -1.23 3.78 14.00
N LYS A 85 -1.51 4.37 15.17
CA LYS A 85 -2.62 5.33 15.33
C LYS A 85 -2.39 6.61 14.52
N GLU A 86 -1.18 7.14 14.54
CA GLU A 86 -0.80 8.32 13.76
C GLU A 86 -0.96 8.05 12.27
N GLN A 87 -0.37 6.97 11.76
CA GLN A 87 -0.46 6.62 10.35
C GLN A 87 -1.91 6.33 9.92
N ARG A 88 -2.72 5.70 10.80
CA ARG A 88 -4.16 5.53 10.55
C ARG A 88 -4.87 6.87 10.39
N ALA A 89 -4.59 7.85 11.24
CA ALA A 89 -5.23 9.17 11.16
C ALA A 89 -4.84 9.89 9.85
N LEU A 90 -3.57 9.84 9.47
CA LEU A 90 -3.08 10.39 8.20
C LEU A 90 -3.73 9.71 6.99
N LEU A 91 -3.83 8.38 7.00
CA LEU A 91 -4.48 7.61 5.93
C LEU A 91 -5.97 7.96 5.82
N ALA A 92 -6.68 8.05 6.95
CA ALA A 92 -8.10 8.42 6.97
C ALA A 92 -8.33 9.83 6.38
N ALA A 93 -7.46 10.78 6.69
CA ALA A 93 -7.53 12.13 6.12
C ALA A 93 -7.33 12.12 4.59
N ARG A 94 -6.37 11.32 4.07
CA ARG A 94 -6.17 11.16 2.63
C ARG A 94 -7.38 10.52 1.96
N ILE A 95 -7.98 9.49 2.57
CA ILE A 95 -9.19 8.84 2.06
C ILE A 95 -10.33 9.85 1.94
N ALA A 96 -10.55 10.67 2.98
CA ALA A 96 -11.59 11.69 2.94
C ALA A 96 -11.38 12.70 1.80
N GLU A 97 -10.14 13.11 1.54
CA GLU A 97 -9.83 14.05 0.46
C GLU A 97 -9.96 13.41 -0.94
N MET A 98 -9.53 12.15 -1.08
CA MET A 98 -9.74 11.39 -2.32
C MET A 98 -11.23 11.19 -2.61
N GLN A 99 -12.05 10.94 -1.58
CA GLN A 99 -13.50 10.81 -1.74
C GLN A 99 -14.13 12.11 -2.24
N LYS A 100 -13.80 13.26 -1.65
CA LYS A 100 -14.30 14.56 -2.15
C LYS A 100 -13.93 14.80 -3.61
N THR A 101 -12.71 14.40 -4.00
CA THR A 101 -12.24 14.53 -5.38
C THR A 101 -13.05 13.63 -6.31
N LEU A 102 -13.32 12.39 -5.89
CA LEU A 102 -14.17 11.46 -6.62
C LEU A 102 -15.59 12.01 -6.79
N ASP A 103 -16.20 12.53 -5.73
CA ASP A 103 -17.54 13.12 -5.77
C ASP A 103 -17.61 14.30 -6.76
N LEU A 104 -16.56 15.12 -6.84
CA LEU A 104 -16.47 16.21 -7.80
C LEU A 104 -16.35 15.70 -9.25
N LEU A 105 -15.58 14.64 -9.47
CA LEU A 105 -15.47 14.01 -10.80
C LEU A 105 -16.82 13.43 -11.22
N ASP A 106 -17.51 12.73 -10.33
CA ASP A 106 -18.84 12.17 -10.59
C ASP A 106 -19.84 13.28 -10.93
N TYR A 107 -19.83 14.39 -10.18
CA TYR A 107 -20.67 15.55 -10.51
C TYR A 107 -20.38 16.09 -11.91
N LYS A 108 -19.11 16.21 -12.30
CA LYS A 108 -18.72 16.71 -13.63
C LYS A 108 -19.15 15.75 -14.74
N ILE A 109 -18.98 14.45 -14.56
CA ILE A 109 -19.42 13.42 -15.52
C ILE A 109 -20.94 13.51 -15.71
N ASN A 110 -21.71 13.53 -14.62
CA ASN A 110 -23.17 13.66 -14.67
C ASN A 110 -23.62 14.94 -15.37
N LEU A 111 -22.92 16.07 -15.18
CA LEU A 111 -23.24 17.31 -15.86
C LEU A 111 -23.12 17.16 -17.39
N TYR A 112 -22.05 16.53 -17.87
CA TYR A 112 -21.87 16.30 -19.31
C TYR A 112 -22.91 15.33 -19.86
N GLU A 113 -23.21 14.24 -19.15
CA GLU A 113 -24.27 13.30 -19.58
C GLU A 113 -25.63 14.01 -19.69
N ASN A 114 -25.98 14.86 -18.73
CA ASN A 114 -27.26 15.57 -18.76
C ASN A 114 -27.31 16.70 -19.81
N ILE A 115 -26.21 17.43 -20.05
CA ILE A 115 -26.14 18.43 -21.13
C ILE A 115 -26.20 17.75 -22.50
N VAL A 116 -25.48 16.63 -22.68
CA VAL A 116 -25.50 15.85 -23.92
C VAL A 116 -26.89 15.28 -24.16
N LEU A 117 -27.52 14.66 -23.16
CA LEU A 117 -28.89 14.14 -23.27
C LEU A 117 -29.92 15.24 -23.56
N LYS A 118 -29.74 16.45 -23.02
CA LYS A 118 -30.63 17.59 -23.29
C LYS A 118 -30.46 18.09 -24.73
N THR A 119 -29.21 18.22 -25.18
CA THR A 119 -28.90 18.63 -26.56
C THR A 119 -29.38 17.59 -27.57
N GLU A 120 -29.20 16.30 -27.30
CA GLU A 120 -29.71 15.20 -28.15
C GLU A 120 -31.25 15.19 -28.20
N LYS A 121 -31.93 15.41 -27.07
CA LYS A 121 -33.40 15.52 -27.04
C LYS A 121 -33.92 16.74 -27.79
N GLU A 122 -33.23 17.87 -27.71
CA GLU A 122 -33.56 19.09 -28.47
C GLU A 122 -33.38 18.88 -29.98
N ILE A 123 -32.33 18.15 -30.41
CA ILE A 123 -32.13 17.79 -31.83
C ILE A 123 -33.28 16.90 -32.34
N ILE A 124 -33.66 15.86 -31.59
CA ILE A 124 -34.72 14.92 -32.01
C ILE A 124 -36.12 15.55 -32.01
N GLN A 125 -36.40 16.54 -31.16
CA GLN A 125 -37.72 17.19 -31.08
C GLN A 125 -37.95 18.26 -32.16
N THR A 126 -36.90 18.72 -32.87
CA THR A 126 -37.02 19.80 -33.87
C THR A 126 -37.37 19.28 -35.28
N GLU A 127 -37.56 17.96 -35.46
CA GLU A 127 -37.86 17.33 -36.75
C GLU A 127 -39.35 17.00 -37.02
N ASN A 128 -40.31 17.59 -36.27
CA ASN A 128 -41.76 17.45 -36.55
C ASN A 128 -42.44 18.77 -36.90
#